data_AF-A0A7J4SYQ7-F1
#
_entry.id   AF-A0A7J4SYQ7-F1
#
_cell.length_a   1.000
_cell.length_b   1.000
_cell.length_c   1.000
_cell.angle_alpha   90.00
_cell.angle_beta   90.00
_cell.angle_gamma   90.00
#
_symmetry.space_group_name_H-M   'P 1'
#
loop_
_entity.id
_entity.type
_entity.pdbx_description
1 polymer ?
#
loop_
_entity_poly.entity_id
_entity_poly.type
_entity_poly.pdbx_seq_one_letter_code
_entity_poly.pdbx_strand_id
1 'polypeptide(L)'
;MVSGFLGTLTTEERTLLHLLDHQLPENNWEAPMELTQAGISAAVHVQRKHVPRTLKRLEEQAFLNTTSRHVPGARQRRRVYSLTSEGRERAQSILKRVQSTAVQNNGQTVMLDSLLSGSQNTL
;
A
#
# COMPACT_ATOMS: atom_id res chain seq x y z
N MET A 1 -2.81 -16.83 -8.49
CA MET A 1 -3.79 -16.16 -7.62
C MET A 1 -3.14 -15.93 -6.27
N VAL A 2 -3.50 -14.86 -5.57
CA VAL A 2 -3.01 -14.61 -4.22
C VAL A 2 -3.75 -15.54 -3.26
N SER A 3 -3.03 -16.27 -2.40
CA SER A 3 -3.60 -17.25 -1.47
C SER A 3 -3.80 -16.67 -0.07
N GLY A 4 -4.64 -17.35 0.72
CA GLY A 4 -4.89 -16.99 2.13
C GLY A 4 -5.61 -15.66 2.30
N PHE A 5 -5.38 -15.02 3.45
CA PHE A 5 -6.03 -13.75 3.82
C PHE A 5 -5.78 -12.62 2.82
N LEU A 6 -4.61 -12.62 2.19
CA LEU A 6 -4.20 -11.60 1.21
C LEU A 6 -5.11 -11.62 -0.05
N GLY A 7 -5.73 -12.75 -0.36
CA GLY A 7 -6.76 -12.88 -1.40
C GLY A 7 -8.13 -12.30 -1.03
N THR A 8 -8.38 -12.00 0.26
CA THR A 8 -9.62 -11.36 0.72
C THR A 8 -9.61 -9.84 0.54
N LEU A 9 -8.43 -9.26 0.35
CA LEU A 9 -8.26 -7.84 0.09
C LEU A 9 -8.30 -7.55 -1.41
N THR A 10 -9.04 -6.51 -1.79
CA THR A 10 -9.05 -6.08 -3.20
C THR A 10 -7.69 -5.53 -3.62
N THR A 11 -7.40 -5.48 -4.91
CA THR A 11 -6.17 -4.85 -5.41
C THR A 11 -6.10 -3.36 -5.06
N GLU A 12 -7.25 -2.67 -5.01
CA GLU A 12 -7.34 -1.27 -4.56
C GLU A 12 -6.91 -1.14 -3.10
N GLU A 13 -7.45 -1.99 -2.21
CA GLU A 13 -7.11 -1.99 -0.79
C GLU A 13 -5.62 -2.28 -0.54
N ARG A 14 -5.08 -3.28 -1.24
CA ARG A 14 -3.65 -3.61 -1.15
C ARG A 14 -2.76 -2.47 -1.65
N THR A 15 -3.23 -1.73 -2.67
CA THR A 15 -2.52 -0.53 -3.16
C THR A 15 -2.53 0.59 -2.13
N LEU A 16 -3.67 0.85 -1.49
CA LEU A 16 -3.79 1.88 -0.46
C LEU A 16 -2.94 1.54 0.78
N LEU A 17 -2.91 0.28 1.21
CA LEU A 17 -2.05 -0.17 2.32
C LEU A 17 -0.56 -0.03 1.97
N HIS A 18 -0.16 -0.41 0.76
CA HIS A 18 1.22 -0.25 0.29
C HIS A 18 1.67 1.23 0.33
N LEU A 19 0.82 2.13 -0.16
CA LEU A 19 1.10 3.57 -0.18
C LEU A 19 0.95 4.24 1.21
N LEU A 20 0.32 3.58 2.18
CA LEU A 20 0.27 4.05 3.56
C LEU A 20 1.64 3.84 4.24
N ASP A 21 2.26 2.70 3.96
CA ASP A 21 3.58 2.32 4.45
C ASP A 21 4.72 3.08 3.73
N HIS A 22 4.50 3.47 2.47
CA HIS A 22 5.46 4.22 1.65
C HIS A 22 4.95 5.62 1.38
N GLN A 23 5.53 6.61 2.06
CA GLN A 23 5.12 8.00 1.91
C GLN A 23 6.07 8.75 0.97
N LEU A 24 5.50 9.62 0.14
CA LEU A 24 6.30 10.50 -0.71
C LEU A 24 6.98 11.54 0.20
N PRO A 25 8.33 11.65 0.18
CA PRO A 25 9.02 12.64 0.99
C PRO A 25 8.62 14.06 0.57
N GLU A 26 8.27 14.89 1.55
CA GLU A 26 7.97 16.29 1.30
C GLU A 26 9.21 17.03 0.81
N ASN A 27 9.03 17.95 -0.14
CA ASN A 27 10.09 18.79 -0.71
C ASN A 27 11.27 18.05 -1.37
N ASN A 28 11.15 16.74 -1.64
CA ASN A 28 12.17 16.00 -2.38
C ASN A 28 11.86 15.96 -3.88
N TRP A 29 12.91 16.12 -4.69
CA TRP A 29 12.84 15.98 -6.13
C TRP A 29 12.84 14.50 -6.56
N GLU A 30 13.42 13.64 -5.73
CA GLU A 30 13.41 12.19 -5.90
C GLU A 30 12.24 11.53 -5.19
N ALA A 31 11.83 10.38 -5.71
CA ALA A 31 10.84 9.52 -5.10
C ALA A 31 11.32 8.06 -5.07
N PRO A 32 10.97 7.31 -4.01
CA PRO A 32 11.22 5.88 -3.92
C PRO A 32 10.59 5.10 -5.08
N MET A 33 11.21 3.98 -5.48
CA MET A 33 10.71 3.16 -6.58
C MET A 33 9.38 2.47 -6.24
N GLU A 34 9.13 2.28 -4.95
CA GLU A 34 7.94 1.72 -4.33
C GLU A 34 6.68 2.52 -4.68
N LEU A 35 6.83 3.83 -4.94
CA LEU A 35 5.74 4.72 -5.31
C LEU A 35 5.42 4.70 -6.82
N THR A 36 6.17 3.94 -7.62
CA THR A 36 5.93 3.81 -9.07
C THR A 36 4.95 2.68 -9.37
N GLN A 37 4.40 2.64 -10.59
CA GLN A 37 3.57 1.50 -11.02
C GLN A 37 4.31 0.15 -10.94
N ALA A 38 5.62 0.14 -11.13
CA ALA A 38 6.42 -1.08 -11.03
C ALA A 38 6.56 -1.55 -9.58
N GLY A 39 6.84 -0.62 -8.65
CA GLY A 39 6.89 -0.91 -7.23
C GLY A 39 5.54 -1.37 -6.69
N ILE A 40 4.46 -0.65 -7.03
CA ILE A 40 3.10 -1.03 -6.66
C ILE A 40 2.74 -2.42 -7.21
N SER A 41 3.06 -2.71 -8.47
CA SER A 41 2.81 -4.02 -9.08
C SER A 41 3.47 -5.16 -8.29
N ALA A 42 4.71 -4.96 -7.85
CA ALA A 42 5.46 -5.93 -7.06
C ALA A 42 4.81 -6.17 -5.68
N ALA A 43 4.38 -5.10 -5.01
CA ALA A 43 3.78 -5.19 -3.68
C ALA A 43 2.36 -5.79 -3.70
N VAL A 44 1.52 -5.39 -4.64
CA VAL A 44 0.09 -5.77 -4.67
C VAL A 44 -0.17 -7.05 -5.47
N HIS A 45 0.86 -7.80 -5.84
CA HIS A 45 0.75 -9.11 -6.48
C HIS A 45 -0.19 -9.11 -7.70
N VAL A 46 -0.10 -8.07 -8.53
CA VAL A 46 -0.87 -7.94 -9.77
C VAL A 46 0.09 -7.63 -10.92
N GLN A 47 -0.19 -8.13 -12.12
CA GLN A 47 0.64 -7.82 -13.28
C GLN A 47 0.60 -6.33 -13.56
N ARG A 48 1.76 -5.76 -13.91
CA ARG A 48 1.94 -4.32 -14.17
C ARG A 48 0.96 -3.76 -15.20
N LYS A 49 0.54 -4.56 -16.20
CA LYS A 49 -0.45 -4.15 -17.22
C LYS A 49 -1.85 -3.85 -16.65
N HIS A 50 -2.17 -4.35 -15.45
CA HIS A 50 -3.47 -4.12 -14.80
C HIS A 50 -3.43 -2.98 -13.77
N VAL A 51 -2.24 -2.63 -13.26
CA VAL A 51 -2.05 -1.56 -12.28
C VAL A 51 -2.64 -0.20 -12.73
N PRO A 52 -2.47 0.25 -13.99
CA PRO A 52 -3.01 1.55 -14.41
C PRO A 52 -4.51 1.69 -14.21
N ARG A 53 -5.29 0.61 -14.38
CA ARG A 53 -6.75 0.64 -14.17
C ARG A 53 -7.11 0.84 -12.70
N THR A 54 -6.41 0.15 -11.80
CA THR A 54 -6.58 0.31 -10.35
C THR A 54 -6.21 1.72 -9.91
N LEU A 55 -5.07 2.24 -10.36
CA LEU A 55 -4.61 3.58 -10.00
C LEU A 55 -5.56 4.67 -10.50
N LYS A 56 -6.05 4.55 -11.74
CA LYS A 56 -7.03 5.49 -12.29
C LYS A 56 -8.32 5.53 -11.46
N ARG A 57 -8.84 4.37 -11.03
CA ARG A 57 -10.05 4.31 -10.18
C ARG A 57 -9.83 4.96 -8.81
N LEU A 58 -8.66 4.76 -8.21
CA LEU A 58 -8.30 5.39 -6.94
C LEU A 58 -8.06 6.91 -7.08
N GLU A 59 -7.52 7.37 -8.20
CA GLU A 59 -7.43 8.80 -8.56
C GLU A 59 -8.84 9.41 -8.73
N GLU A 60 -9.75 8.73 -9.43
CA GLU A 60 -11.15 9.16 -9.63
C GLU A 60 -11.94 9.23 -8.31
N GLN A 61 -11.57 8.40 -7.32
CA GLN A 61 -12.10 8.43 -5.96
C GLN A 61 -11.43 9.48 -5.06
N ALA A 62 -10.54 10.32 -5.60
CA ALA A 62 -9.76 11.30 -4.86
C ALA A 62 -8.85 10.72 -3.76
N PHE A 63 -8.51 9.43 -3.82
CA PHE A 63 -7.62 8.79 -2.84
C PHE A 63 -6.14 8.93 -3.17
N LEU A 64 -5.79 9.20 -4.43
CA LEU A 64 -4.39 9.31 -4.87
C LEU A 64 -4.10 10.66 -5.53
N ASN A 65 -2.91 11.17 -5.23
CA ASN A 65 -2.22 12.19 -6.00
C ASN A 65 -1.19 11.54 -6.91
N THR A 66 -1.03 12.09 -8.12
CA THR A 66 -0.02 11.64 -9.08
C THR A 66 0.89 12.77 -9.50
N THR A 67 2.19 12.56 -9.32
CA THR A 67 3.23 13.50 -9.72
C THR A 67 4.30 12.81 -10.55
N SER A 68 5.16 13.59 -11.20
CA SER A 68 6.33 13.07 -11.92
C SER A 68 7.58 13.39 -11.10
N ARG A 69 8.37 12.38 -10.75
CA ARG A 69 9.59 12.53 -9.93
C ARG A 69 10.75 11.76 -10.53
N HIS A 70 11.98 12.15 -10.18
CA HIS A 70 13.12 11.30 -10.48
C HIS A 70 13.08 10.08 -9.56
N VAL A 71 13.42 8.92 -10.09
CA VAL A 71 13.54 7.70 -9.30
C VAL A 71 14.98 7.25 -9.45
N PRO A 72 15.72 7.01 -8.36
CA PRO A 72 17.12 6.59 -8.43
C PRO A 72 17.33 5.43 -9.42
N GLY A 73 18.34 5.56 -10.27
CA GLY A 73 18.65 4.58 -11.32
C GLY A 73 17.76 4.64 -12.57
N ALA A 74 16.72 5.49 -12.61
CA ALA A 74 15.92 5.69 -13.81
C ALA A 74 16.51 6.77 -14.72
N ARG A 75 16.61 6.48 -16.02
CA ARG A 75 17.06 7.45 -17.04
C ARG A 75 16.13 8.67 -17.17
N GLN A 76 14.86 8.54 -16.78
CA GLN A 76 13.82 9.56 -16.95
C GLN A 76 12.93 9.62 -15.71
N ARG A 77 12.29 10.77 -15.49
CA ARG A 77 11.28 10.93 -14.45
C ARG A 77 10.13 9.94 -14.67
N ARG A 78 9.57 9.44 -13.57
CA ARG A 78 8.47 8.48 -13.58
C ARG A 78 7.26 9.07 -12.86
N ARG A 79 6.07 8.61 -13.26
CA ARG A 79 4.86 8.84 -12.47
C ARG A 79 4.98 8.10 -11.15
N VAL A 80 4.73 8.82 -10.07
CA VAL A 80 4.66 8.31 -8.71
C VAL A 80 3.32 8.69 -8.09
N TYR A 81 2.88 7.84 -7.16
CA TYR A 81 1.56 7.90 -6.57
C TYR A 81 1.71 8.06 -5.06
N SER A 82 0.92 8.96 -4.47
CA SER A 82 0.89 9.19 -3.03
C SER A 82 -0.56 9.30 -2.56
N LEU A 83 -0.83 8.98 -1.30
CA LEU A 83 -2.16 9.15 -0.73
C LEU A 83 -2.51 10.64 -0.63
N THR A 84 -3.76 10.98 -0.89
CA THR A 84 -4.39 12.22 -0.40
C THR A 84 -4.73 12.08 1.08
N SER A 85 -5.27 13.14 1.71
CA SER A 85 -5.82 13.04 3.07
C SER A 85 -6.94 11.99 3.15
N GLU A 86 -7.90 12.03 2.22
CA GLU A 86 -9.00 11.06 2.15
C GLU A 86 -8.50 9.63 1.87
N GLY A 87 -7.52 9.49 0.98
CA GLY A 87 -6.89 8.19 0.70
C GLY A 87 -6.17 7.62 1.93
N ARG A 88 -5.54 8.48 2.74
CA ARG A 88 -4.89 8.08 3.99
C ARG A 88 -5.91 7.63 5.03
N GLU A 89 -7.01 8.35 5.22
CA GLU A 89 -8.10 7.93 6.10
C GLU A 89 -8.68 6.58 5.66
N ARG A 90 -8.92 6.41 4.36
CA ARG A 90 -9.39 5.15 3.79
C ARG A 90 -8.41 4.00 4.05
N ALA A 91 -7.12 4.21 3.80
CA ALA A 91 -6.08 3.23 4.04
C ALA A 91 -6.00 2.84 5.53
N GLN A 92 -6.07 3.80 6.45
CA GLN A 92 -6.10 3.55 7.89
C GLN A 92 -7.34 2.76 8.32
N SER A 93 -8.51 3.03 7.74
CA SER A 93 -9.73 2.25 8.00
C SER A 93 -9.57 0.78 7.57
N ILE A 94 -8.95 0.54 6.41
CA ILE A 94 -8.63 -0.81 5.94
C ILE A 94 -7.63 -1.48 6.89
N LEU A 95 -6.57 -0.78 7.30
CA LEU A 95 -5.56 -1.29 8.21
C LEU A 95 -6.19 -1.73 9.55
N LYS A 96 -7.04 -0.89 10.14
CA LYS A 96 -7.77 -1.21 11.37
C LYS A 96 -8.63 -2.47 11.21
N ARG A 97 -9.35 -2.59 10.10
CA ARG A 97 -10.16 -3.79 9.79
C ARG A 97 -9.30 -5.05 9.66
N VAL A 98 -8.11 -4.93 9.07
CA VAL A 98 -7.15 -6.05 8.98
C VAL A 98 -6.63 -6.41 10.36
N GLN A 99 -6.22 -5.43 11.16
CA GLN A 99 -5.74 -5.61 12.54
C GLN A 99 -6.77 -6.26 13.47
N SER A 100 -8.06 -5.98 13.27
CA SER A 100 -9.16 -6.59 14.02
C SER A 100 -9.52 -8.02 13.56
N THR A 101 -8.74 -8.63 12.67
CA THR A 101 -9.01 -9.99 12.19
C THR A 101 -8.54 -11.01 13.23
N ALA A 102 -9.41 -11.98 13.55
CA ALA A 102 -9.08 -13.12 14.38
C ALA A 102 -8.14 -14.08 13.62
N VAL A 103 -7.00 -14.40 14.22
CA VAL A 103 -6.00 -15.32 13.67
C VAL A 103 -5.68 -16.42 14.67
N GLN A 104 -5.28 -17.59 14.15
CA GLN A 104 -4.81 -18.69 14.98
C GLN A 104 -3.32 -18.49 15.29
N ASN A 105 -2.96 -18.44 16.57
CA ASN A 105 -1.58 -18.47 17.04
C ASN A 105 -1.44 -19.52 18.14
N ASN A 106 -0.55 -20.51 17.94
CA ASN A 106 -0.28 -21.59 18.89
C ASN A 106 -1.55 -22.32 19.41
N GLY A 107 -2.55 -22.52 18.55
CA GLY A 107 -3.81 -23.18 18.91
C GLY A 107 -4.83 -22.29 19.64
N GLN A 108 -4.55 -20.99 19.80
CA GLN A 108 -5.47 -20.01 20.35
C GLN A 108 -5.87 -18.98 19.29
N THR A 109 -7.14 -18.58 19.33
CA THR A 109 -7.65 -17.47 18.50
C THR A 109 -7.30 -16.15 19.17
N VAL A 110 -6.47 -15.34 18.53
CA VAL A 110 -6.08 -14.00 18.99
C VAL A 110 -6.38 -12.95 17.91
N MET A 111 -6.51 -11.69 18.28
CA MET A 111 -6.61 -10.61 17.28
C MET A 111 -5.23 -10.36 16.67
N LEU A 112 -5.16 -10.12 15.35
CA LEU A 112 -3.90 -9.83 14.67
C LEU A 112 -3.13 -8.66 15.31
N ASP A 113 -3.85 -7.63 15.75
CA ASP A 113 -3.28 -6.46 16.42
C ASP A 113 -2.44 -6.80 17.68
N SER A 114 -2.87 -7.81 18.43
CA SER A 114 -2.16 -8.25 19.65
C SER A 114 -0.77 -8.82 19.34
N LEU A 115 -0.57 -9.35 18.12
CA LEU A 115 0.71 -9.88 17.66
C LEU A 115 1.64 -8.76 17.16
N LEU A 116 1.09 -7.74 16.52
CA LEU A 116 1.85 -6.61 15.99
C LEU A 116 2.39 -5.73 17.13
N SER A 117 1.61 -5.53 18.19
CA SER A 117 2.01 -4.75 19.36
C SER A 117 3.20 -5.36 20.11
N GLY A 118 3.31 -6.69 20.16
CA GLY A 118 4.42 -7.39 20.79
C GLY A 118 5.76 -7.26 20.04
N SER A 119 5.71 -7.04 18.72
CA SER A 119 6.91 -6.92 17.87
C SER A 119 7.61 -5.56 17.99
N GLN A 120 6.89 -4.49 18.37
CA GLN A 120 7.41 -3.12 18.42
C GLN A 120 8.39 -2.89 19.60
N ASN A 121 8.49 -3.82 20.56
CA ASN A 121 9.40 -3.74 21.71
C ASN A 121 10.77 -4.42 21.48
N THR A 122 11.11 -4.79 20.24
CA THR A 122 12.37 -5.47 19.92
C THR A 122 13.18 -4.70 18.89
N LEU A 123 13.51 -3.43 19.16
CA LEU A 123 14.58 -2.68 18.49
C LEU A 123 15.24 -1.72 19.48
#